data_AF-A0A949K2K5-F1
#
_entry.id   AF-A0A949K2K5-F1
#
_cell.length_a   1.000
_cell.length_b   1.000
_cell.length_c   1.000
_cell.angle_alpha   90.00
_cell.angle_beta   90.00
_cell.angle_gamma   90.00
#
_symmetry.space_group_name_H-M   'P 1'
#
loop_
_entity.id
_entity.type
_entity.pdbx_description
1 polymer ?
#
loop_
_entity_poly.entity_id
_entity_poly.type
_entity_poly.pdbx_seq_one_letter_code
_entity_poly.pdbx_strand_id
1 'polypeptide(L)'
;MSKDDRLIHCYQKEKDCYLRILELSVELKGALESGRSMQDVIAILRRKNMIMDEIDSIEKTIEQEKREYLHGRWHPGQVERLVSELSGIVERLLSLERENEILFSSSSRRFSNKKVSGAAAGYALGRYSTVNAGE
;
A
#
# COMPACT_ATOMS: atom_id res chain seq x y z
N MET A 1 7.64 -13.35 -25.50
CA MET A 1 8.16 -12.33 -24.58
C MET A 1 9.61 -12.64 -24.30
N SER A 2 10.48 -11.68 -24.56
CA SER A 2 11.85 -11.69 -24.02
C SER A 2 11.79 -11.63 -22.48
N LYS A 3 12.88 -11.97 -21.79
CA LYS A 3 12.93 -11.80 -20.31
C LYS A 3 12.81 -10.31 -19.90
N ASP A 4 13.06 -9.37 -20.81
CA ASP A 4 13.09 -7.91 -20.61
C ASP A 4 11.65 -7.48 -20.49
N ASP A 5 10.84 -7.94 -21.45
CA ASP A 5 9.40 -7.78 -21.45
C ASP A 5 8.77 -8.38 -20.19
N ARG A 6 9.31 -9.47 -19.62
CA ARG A 6 8.78 -10.06 -18.37
C ARG A 6 9.02 -9.17 -17.16
N LEU A 7 10.25 -8.70 -16.96
CA LEU A 7 10.58 -7.84 -15.83
C LEU A 7 9.85 -6.50 -15.93
N ILE A 8 9.84 -5.88 -17.12
CA ILE A 8 9.11 -4.65 -17.41
C ILE A 8 7.62 -4.84 -17.12
N HIS A 9 7.02 -5.94 -17.60
CA HIS A 9 5.62 -6.26 -17.35
C HIS A 9 5.31 -6.43 -15.85
N CYS A 10 6.21 -7.05 -15.08
CA CYS A 10 6.02 -7.17 -13.64
C CYS A 10 6.05 -5.80 -12.94
N TYR A 11 7.00 -4.94 -13.28
CA TYR A 11 7.05 -3.58 -12.76
C TYR A 11 5.84 -2.73 -13.17
N GLN A 12 5.30 -2.95 -14.37
CA GLN A 12 4.09 -2.27 -14.81
C GLN A 12 2.86 -2.72 -14.01
N LYS A 13 2.74 -4.03 -13.75
CA LYS A 13 1.68 -4.56 -12.87
C LYS A 13 1.79 -4.03 -11.44
N GLU A 14 3.01 -3.97 -10.91
CA GLU A 14 3.28 -3.39 -9.58
C GLU A 14 2.83 -1.93 -9.54
N LYS A 15 3.19 -1.14 -10.56
CA LYS A 15 2.77 0.25 -10.71
C LYS A 15 1.25 0.40 -10.74
N ASP A 16 0.56 -0.43 -11.51
CA ASP A 16 -0.91 -0.40 -11.59
C ASP A 16 -1.54 -0.73 -10.23
N CYS A 17 -0.96 -1.64 -9.46
CA CYS A 17 -1.40 -1.92 -8.09
C CYS A 17 -1.24 -0.71 -7.18
N TYR A 18 -0.07 -0.05 -7.19
CA TYR A 18 0.15 1.15 -6.40
C TYR A 18 -0.80 2.30 -6.78
N LEU A 19 -1.12 2.48 -8.06
CA LEU A 19 -2.12 3.46 -8.50
C LEU A 19 -3.52 3.14 -7.96
N ARG A 20 -3.93 1.87 -7.99
CA ARG A 20 -5.22 1.43 -7.40
C ARG A 20 -5.26 1.66 -5.89
N ILE A 21 -4.15 1.45 -5.18
CA ILE A 21 -4.08 1.78 -3.75
C ILE A 21 -4.22 3.29 -3.54
N LEU A 22 -3.54 4.10 -4.35
CA LEU A 22 -3.64 5.56 -4.27
C LEU A 22 -5.09 6.03 -4.42
N GLU A 23 -5.83 5.49 -5.39
CA GLU A 23 -7.26 5.76 -5.59
C GLU A 23 -8.08 5.40 -4.34
N LEU A 24 -7.86 4.21 -3.77
CA LEU A 24 -8.55 3.77 -2.55
C LEU A 24 -8.16 4.61 -1.33
N SER A 25 -6.93 5.13 -1.28
CA SER A 25 -6.48 6.03 -0.22
C SER A 25 -7.14 7.40 -0.30
N VAL A 26 -7.41 7.91 -1.52
CA VAL A 26 -8.21 9.12 -1.73
C VAL A 26 -9.68 8.85 -1.37
N GLU A 27 -10.22 7.69 -1.77
CA GLU A 27 -11.58 7.27 -1.39
C GLU A 27 -11.73 7.18 0.14
N LEU A 28 -10.74 6.61 0.82
CA LEU A 28 -10.68 6.51 2.27
C LEU A 28 -10.68 7.88 2.93
N LYS A 29 -9.82 8.80 2.46
CA LYS A 29 -9.78 10.18 2.94
C LYS A 29 -11.16 10.83 2.84
N GLY A 30 -11.77 10.77 1.65
CA GLY A 30 -13.10 11.31 1.41
C GLY A 30 -14.16 10.69 2.31
N ALA A 31 -14.12 9.37 2.54
CA ALA A 31 -15.02 8.67 3.44
C ALA A 31 -14.88 9.13 4.90
N LEU A 32 -13.64 9.37 5.37
CA LEU A 32 -13.35 9.87 6.71
C LEU A 32 -13.80 11.33 6.88
N GLU A 33 -13.50 12.19 5.91
CA GLU A 33 -13.88 13.62 5.95
C GLU A 33 -15.40 13.81 5.92
N SER A 34 -16.11 13.02 5.12
CA SER A 34 -17.57 13.07 5.02
C SER A 34 -18.30 12.28 6.11
N GLY A 35 -17.56 11.64 7.03
CA GLY A 35 -18.14 10.91 8.15
C GLY A 35 -18.98 9.70 7.72
N ARG A 36 -18.56 9.00 6.65
CA ARG A 36 -19.21 7.77 6.19
C ARG A 36 -19.18 6.69 7.27
N SER A 37 -19.98 5.65 7.07
CA SER A 37 -20.10 4.58 8.05
C SER A 37 -18.78 3.83 8.24
N MET A 38 -18.57 3.28 9.44
CA MET A 38 -17.40 2.44 9.72
C MET A 38 -17.36 1.21 8.81
N GLN A 39 -18.52 0.71 8.34
CA GLN A 39 -18.59 -0.41 7.41
C GLN A 39 -18.00 -0.03 6.04
N ASP A 40 -18.26 1.17 5.54
CA ASP A 40 -17.69 1.67 4.28
C ASP A 40 -16.16 1.79 4.39
N VAL A 41 -15.68 2.34 5.50
CA VAL A 41 -14.25 2.45 5.80
C VAL A 41 -13.58 1.07 5.83
N ILE A 42 -14.18 0.10 6.52
CA ILE A 42 -13.68 -1.28 6.56
C ILE A 42 -13.67 -1.92 5.16
N ALA A 43 -14.68 -1.65 4.33
CA ALA A 43 -14.74 -2.17 2.96
C ALA A 43 -13.61 -1.62 2.08
N ILE A 44 -13.27 -0.34 2.22
CA ILE A 44 -12.11 0.27 1.53
C ILE A 44 -10.81 -0.37 2.00
N LEU A 45 -10.62 -0.51 3.32
CA LEU A 45 -9.40 -1.12 3.89
C LEU A 45 -9.21 -2.57 3.45
N ARG A 46 -10.29 -3.36 3.37
CA ARG A 46 -10.24 -4.74 2.84
C ARG A 46 -9.77 -4.79 1.39
N ARG A 47 -10.28 -3.89 0.54
CA ARG A 47 -9.85 -3.78 -0.87
C ARG A 47 -8.37 -3.39 -0.96
N LYS A 48 -7.90 -2.47 -0.10
CA LYS A 48 -6.47 -2.11 -0.03
C LYS A 48 -5.60 -3.30 0.36
N ASN A 49 -5.98 -4.07 1.37
CA ASN A 49 -5.24 -5.26 1.78
C ASN A 49 -5.13 -6.30 0.66
N MET A 50 -6.21 -6.55 -0.09
CA MET A 50 -6.16 -7.48 -1.24
C MET A 50 -5.15 -7.04 -2.30
N ILE A 51 -5.00 -5.73 -2.53
CA ILE A 51 -4.03 -5.21 -3.50
C ILE A 51 -2.60 -5.26 -2.93
N MET A 52 -2.42 -5.03 -1.63
CA MET A 52 -1.11 -5.23 -0.98
C MET A 52 -0.65 -6.68 -1.10
N ASP A 53 -1.55 -7.65 -0.91
CA ASP A 53 -1.23 -9.08 -1.11
C ASP A 53 -0.85 -9.37 -2.58
N GLU A 54 -1.47 -8.67 -3.54
CA GLU A 54 -1.14 -8.74 -4.97
C GLU A 54 0.27 -8.18 -5.24
N ILE A 55 0.63 -7.03 -4.64
CA ILE A 55 1.96 -6.43 -4.72
C ILE A 55 3.01 -7.39 -4.17
N ASP A 56 2.80 -7.95 -2.97
CA ASP A 56 3.73 -8.92 -2.37
C ASP A 56 4.01 -10.12 -3.29
N SER A 57 3.01 -10.58 -4.03
CA SER A 57 3.18 -11.66 -5.02
C SER A 57 3.97 -11.21 -6.24
N ILE A 58 3.76 -9.97 -6.71
CA ILE A 58 4.48 -9.41 -7.86
C ILE A 58 5.93 -9.15 -7.48
N GLU A 59 6.22 -8.60 -6.31
CA GLU A 59 7.57 -8.32 -5.84
C GLU A 59 8.41 -9.60 -5.74
N LYS A 60 7.84 -10.70 -5.23
CA LYS A 60 8.50 -12.03 -5.24
C LYS A 60 8.83 -12.50 -6.65
N THR A 61 7.95 -12.22 -7.61
CA THR A 61 8.18 -12.55 -9.03
C THR A 61 9.30 -11.69 -9.60
N ILE A 62 9.30 -10.39 -9.31
CA ILE A 62 10.36 -9.45 -9.70
C ILE A 62 11.72 -9.90 -9.13
N GLU A 63 11.79 -10.30 -7.87
CA GLU A 63 13.02 -10.81 -7.25
C GLU A 63 13.54 -12.08 -7.92
N GLN A 64 12.65 -12.99 -8.33
CA GLN A 64 13.02 -14.17 -9.10
C GLN A 64 13.58 -13.78 -10.47
N GLU A 65 12.87 -12.94 -11.21
CA GLU A 65 13.28 -12.49 -12.54
C GLU A 65 14.61 -11.70 -12.47
N LYS A 66 14.81 -10.85 -11.45
CA LYS A 66 16.07 -10.12 -11.19
C LYS A 66 17.27 -11.03 -10.98
N ARG A 67 17.10 -12.17 -10.28
CA ARG A 67 18.19 -13.14 -10.09
C ARG A 67 18.61 -13.77 -11.41
N GLU A 68 17.65 -14.03 -12.31
CA GLU A 68 17.96 -14.48 -13.66
C GLU A 68 18.54 -13.36 -14.55
N TYR A 69 18.27 -12.10 -14.20
CA TYR A 69 18.64 -10.88 -14.93
C TYR A 69 20.12 -10.47 -14.78
N LEU A 70 20.75 -10.78 -13.62
CA LEU A 70 22.14 -10.42 -13.31
C LEU A 70 23.21 -11.02 -14.24
N HIS A 71 22.83 -11.92 -15.15
CA HIS A 71 23.73 -12.62 -16.07
C HIS A 71 23.65 -12.14 -17.55
N GLY A 72 22.88 -11.08 -17.87
CA GLY A 72 22.68 -10.57 -19.25
C GLY A 72 23.22 -9.15 -19.53
N ARG A 73 23.51 -8.82 -20.80
CA ARG A 73 23.91 -7.45 -21.26
C ARG A 73 22.71 -6.61 -21.70
N TRP A 74 22.00 -5.97 -20.78
CA TRP A 74 20.63 -5.48 -21.06
C TRP A 74 20.43 -3.96 -20.91
N HIS A 75 19.33 -3.44 -21.46
CA HIS A 75 19.01 -2.01 -21.60
C HIS A 75 18.47 -1.39 -20.29
N PRO A 76 19.27 -0.63 -19.53
CA PRO A 76 18.90 -0.17 -18.17
C PRO A 76 17.77 0.86 -18.15
N GLY A 77 17.67 1.68 -19.20
CA GLY A 77 16.90 2.94 -19.15
C GLY A 77 15.38 2.81 -19.07
N GLN A 78 14.77 1.66 -19.39
CA GLN A 78 13.32 1.49 -19.22
C GLN A 78 12.96 1.01 -17.81
N VAL A 79 13.72 0.07 -17.26
CA VAL A 79 13.54 -0.42 -15.89
C VAL A 79 13.85 0.70 -14.90
N GLU A 80 14.92 1.46 -15.10
CA GLU A 80 15.26 2.62 -14.25
C GLU A 80 14.14 3.67 -14.22
N ARG A 81 13.53 3.96 -15.38
CA ARG A 81 12.37 4.86 -15.46
C ARG A 81 11.18 4.34 -14.66
N LEU A 82 10.84 3.06 -14.82
CA LEU A 82 9.73 2.46 -14.06
C LEU A 82 9.97 2.47 -12.56
N VAL A 83 11.19 2.16 -12.12
CA VAL A 83 11.57 2.22 -10.70
C VAL A 83 11.47 3.65 -10.18
N SER A 84 11.94 4.65 -10.94
CA SER A 84 11.80 6.05 -10.57
C SER A 84 10.35 6.50 -10.46
N GLU A 85 9.48 6.07 -11.38
CA GLU A 85 8.05 6.36 -11.34
C GLU A 85 7.37 5.70 -10.12
N LEU A 86 7.71 4.45 -9.83
CA LEU A 86 7.23 3.71 -8.66
C LEU A 86 7.58 4.43 -7.37
N SER A 87 8.84 4.87 -7.20
CA SER A 87 9.27 5.64 -6.02
C SER A 87 8.42 6.89 -5.82
N GLY A 88 8.15 7.66 -6.88
CA GLY A 88 7.30 8.85 -6.79
C GLY A 88 5.84 8.55 -6.42
N ILE A 89 5.30 7.40 -6.84
CA ILE A 89 3.96 6.95 -6.45
C ILE A 89 3.94 6.53 -4.98
N VAL A 90 4.95 5.77 -4.53
CA VAL A 90 5.07 5.33 -3.14
C VAL A 90 5.19 6.51 -2.18
N GLU A 91 5.99 7.52 -2.51
CA GLU A 91 6.11 8.75 -1.70
C GLU A 91 4.77 9.47 -1.54
N ARG A 92 4.02 9.61 -2.65
CA ARG A 92 2.66 10.19 -2.63
C ARG A 92 1.71 9.37 -1.78
N LEU A 93 1.76 8.05 -1.90
CA LEU A 93 0.94 7.14 -1.12
C LEU A 93 1.23 7.28 0.38
N LEU A 94 2.51 7.30 0.78
CA LEU A 94 2.91 7.48 2.18
C LEU A 94 2.40 8.79 2.78
N SER A 95 2.47 9.89 2.03
CA SER A 95 1.91 11.18 2.46
C SER A 95 0.40 11.07 2.71
N LEU A 96 -0.33 10.43 1.80
CA LEU A 96 -1.78 10.29 1.89
C LEU A 96 -2.20 9.33 3.02
N GLU A 97 -1.45 8.26 3.26
CA GLU A 97 -1.68 7.36 4.40
C GLU A 97 -1.51 8.09 5.73
N ARG A 98 -0.51 8.96 5.84
CA ARG A 98 -0.30 9.79 7.03
C ARG A 98 -1.47 10.73 7.28
N GLU A 99 -2.02 11.35 6.23
CA GLU A 99 -3.22 12.18 6.35
C GLU A 99 -4.43 11.36 6.82
N ASN A 100 -4.62 10.16 6.25
CA ASN A 100 -5.68 9.24 6.65
C ASN A 100 -5.56 8.83 8.12
N GLU A 101 -4.35 8.55 8.62
CA GLU A 101 -4.10 8.22 10.02
C GLU A 101 -4.47 9.38 10.97
N ILE A 102 -4.14 10.61 10.60
CA ILE A 102 -4.53 11.83 11.35
C ILE A 102 -6.06 11.97 11.38
N LEU A 103 -6.74 11.75 10.26
CA LEU A 103 -8.21 11.80 10.19
C LEU A 103 -8.86 10.68 11.01
N PHE A 104 -8.27 9.49 11.02
CA PHE A 104 -8.77 8.34 11.76
C PHE A 104 -8.65 8.55 13.28
N SER A 105 -7.50 9.06 13.74
CA SER A 105 -7.25 9.34 15.15
C SER A 105 -8.11 10.49 15.68
N SER A 106 -8.33 11.54 14.88
CA SER A 106 -9.21 12.65 15.23
C SER A 106 -10.69 12.27 15.24
N SER A 107 -11.12 11.37 14.34
CA SER A 107 -12.49 10.86 14.29
C SER A 107 -12.78 9.90 15.46
N SER A 108 -11.82 9.05 15.84
CA SER A 108 -11.96 8.11 16.97
C SER A 108 -12.18 8.83 18.31
N ARG A 109 -11.60 10.03 18.51
CA ARG A 109 -11.89 10.86 19.69
C ARG A 109 -13.34 11.34 19.75
N ARG A 110 -14.00 11.52 18.59
CA ARG A 110 -15.44 11.87 18.53
C ARG A 110 -16.33 10.65 18.80
N PHE A 111 -15.92 9.47 18.35
CA PHE A 111 -16.65 8.22 18.62
C PHE A 111 -16.53 7.75 20.09
N SER A 112 -15.43 8.09 20.79
CA SER A 112 -15.22 7.77 22.21
C SER A 112 -16.25 8.37 23.19
N ASN A 113 -17.09 9.32 22.75
CA ASN A 113 -18.19 9.86 23.57
C ASN A 113 -19.52 9.11 23.41
N LYS A 114 -19.58 8.07 22.57
CA LYS A 114 -20.66 7.08 22.58
C LYS A 114 -20.09 5.77 23.11
N LYS A 115 -20.49 5.39 24.33
CA LYS A 115 -20.24 4.06 24.91
C LYS A 115 -20.68 2.98 23.90
N VAL A 116 -19.72 2.43 23.16
CA VAL A 116 -19.87 1.15 22.48
C VAL A 116 -18.67 0.31 22.87
N SER A 117 -18.97 -0.61 23.78
CA SER A 117 -18.18 -1.76 24.19
C SER A 117 -17.64 -2.54 23.00
N GLY A 118 -16.36 -2.91 23.07
CA GLY A 118 -15.85 -4.17 22.54
C GLY A 118 -15.31 -4.18 21.11
N ALA A 119 -14.01 -4.47 21.00
CA ALA A 119 -13.34 -5.20 19.91
C ALA A 119 -12.71 -4.46 18.71
N ALA A 120 -12.64 -3.12 18.66
CA ALA A 120 -11.99 -2.42 17.53
C ALA A 120 -10.65 -1.72 17.85
N ALA A 121 -10.13 -1.84 19.08
CA ALA A 121 -8.89 -1.17 19.49
C ALA A 121 -7.59 -1.93 19.17
N GLY A 122 -7.67 -3.11 18.55
CA GLY A 122 -6.50 -4.00 18.35
C GLY A 122 -5.71 -3.81 17.05
N TYR A 123 -6.25 -3.11 16.05
CA TYR A 123 -5.64 -3.10 14.70
C TYR A 123 -4.61 -1.98 14.48
N ALA A 124 -4.56 -0.95 15.33
CA ALA A 124 -3.73 0.24 15.10
C ALA A 124 -2.37 0.25 15.85
N LEU A 125 -2.08 -0.73 16.71
CA LEU A 125 -0.82 -0.75 17.49
C LEU A 125 0.07 -1.98 17.25
N GLY A 126 -0.42 -3.01 16.54
CA GLY A 126 0.28 -4.29 16.40
C GLY A 126 1.42 -4.34 15.38
N ARG A 127 1.58 -3.35 14.50
CA ARG A 127 2.61 -3.36 13.43
C ARG A 127 3.74 -2.33 13.62
N TYR A 128 3.65 -1.45 14.63
CA TYR A 128 4.68 -0.42 14.91
C TYR A 128 5.46 -0.67 16.22
N SER A 129 5.33 -1.85 16.85
CA SER A 129 6.02 -2.16 18.12
C SER A 129 6.77 -3.49 18.14
N THR A 130 7.21 -4.03 16.99
CA THR A 130 8.09 -5.21 16.97
C THR A 130 9.46 -4.97 16.32
N VAL A 131 9.88 -3.71 16.17
CA VAL A 131 11.30 -3.39 15.90
C VAL A 131 11.90 -2.70 17.12
N ASN A 132 11.93 -3.41 18.25
CA ASN A 132 12.87 -3.26 19.38
C ASN A 132 12.38 -4.10 20.57
N ALA A 133 12.59 -5.42 20.51
CA ALA A 133 12.70 -6.28 21.70
C ALA A 133 13.29 -7.65 21.30
N GLY A 134 14.48 -7.96 21.82
CA GLY A 134 15.14 -9.27 21.76
C GLY A 134 16.25 -9.31 20.71
N GLU A 135 17.48 -8.92 21.08
CA GLU A 135 18.58 -9.80 21.56
C GLU A 135 19.39 -10.42 20.44
#